data_AF-A0A7W1HL55-F1
#
_entry.id   AF-A0A7W1HL55-F1
#
_cell.length_a   1.000
_cell.length_b   1.000
_cell.length_c   1.000
_cell.angle_alpha   90.00
_cell.angle_beta   90.00
_cell.angle_gamma   90.00
#
_symmetry.space_group_name_H-M   'P 1'
#
loop_
_entity.id
_entity.type
_entity.pdbx_description
1 polymer ?
#
loop_
_entity_poly.entity_id
_entity_poly.type
_entity_poly.pdbx_seq_one_letter_code
_entity_poly.pdbx_strand_id
1 'polypeptide(L)'
;HDERSVRQFHEANLDLSLFEVEVGQELLPLTNGPAAKTNGNRRRGKLIELHEAASIQKLIGELGRKGLKVDHYAAADKPIFELIEGDGEKATAHPLFSIPEILEKIMEIGRRGVQIKRFKGLGEMNAKELFSTTMDPERRKLLKVDLNDDNAVEADQMFSKLMGDVVEPRRQYIEDNALNVRNLDV
;
A
#
# COMPACT_ATOMS: atom_id res chain seq x y z
N HIS A 1 14.88 -17.62 14.61
CA HIS A 1 14.59 -18.11 15.97
C HIS A 1 13.81 -19.39 15.84
N ASP A 2 14.13 -20.39 16.66
CA ASP A 2 13.52 -21.72 16.57
C ASP A 2 12.16 -21.77 17.28
N GLU A 3 11.20 -22.51 16.72
CA GLU A 3 9.86 -22.72 17.27
C GLU A 3 9.87 -23.14 18.75
N ARG A 4 10.87 -23.94 19.15
CA ARG A 4 11.10 -24.35 20.55
C ARG A 4 11.28 -23.18 21.50
N SER A 5 11.99 -22.13 21.06
CA SER A 5 12.21 -20.94 21.88
C SER A 5 10.94 -20.10 22.06
N VAL A 6 10.09 -20.06 21.03
CA VAL A 6 8.79 -19.37 21.08
C VAL A 6 7.82 -20.11 22.00
N ARG A 7 7.83 -21.45 21.98
CA ARG A 7 7.04 -22.28 22.89
C ARG A 7 7.49 -22.14 24.35
N GLN A 8 8.80 -22.15 24.63
CA GLN A 8 9.32 -21.88 25.98
C GLN A 8 8.95 -20.47 26.47
N PHE A 9 8.97 -19.47 25.58
CA PHE A 9 8.53 -18.11 25.92
C PHE A 9 7.03 -18.05 26.23
N HIS A 10 6.21 -18.82 25.51
CA HIS A 10 4.78 -18.96 25.79
C HIS A 10 4.50 -19.65 27.13
N GLU A 11 5.23 -20.72 27.47
CA GLU A 11 5.12 -21.39 28.78
C GLU A 11 5.46 -20.45 29.94
N ALA A 12 6.45 -19.56 29.75
CA ALA A 12 6.79 -18.53 30.72
C ALA A 12 5.81 -17.34 30.76
N ASN A 13 5.00 -17.15 29.71
CA ASN A 13 4.06 -16.03 29.56
C ASN A 13 2.69 -16.53 29.05
N LEU A 14 2.03 -17.36 29.86
CA LEU A 14 0.70 -17.93 29.59
C LEU A 14 -0.38 -16.84 29.41
N ASP A 15 -0.13 -15.62 29.90
CA ASP A 15 -1.00 -14.46 29.74
C ASP A 15 -1.11 -13.95 28.29
N LEU A 16 -0.10 -14.21 27.45
CA LEU A 16 -0.01 -13.68 26.08
C LEU A 16 -0.80 -14.47 25.03
N SER A 17 -1.28 -15.69 25.37
CA SER A 17 -2.08 -16.57 24.49
C SER A 17 -1.53 -16.70 23.06
N LEU A 18 -0.21 -16.90 22.93
CA LEU A 18 0.49 -16.95 21.63
C LEU A 18 0.17 -18.20 20.80
N PHE A 19 -0.23 -19.30 21.45
CA PHE A 19 -0.69 -20.53 20.83
C PHE A 19 -2.10 -20.84 21.32
N GLU A 20 -2.92 -21.44 20.46
CA GLU A 20 -4.21 -21.99 20.87
C GLU A 20 -3.95 -23.18 21.79
N VAL A 21 -4.40 -23.10 23.05
CA VAL A 21 -4.43 -24.26 23.92
C VAL A 21 -5.53 -25.15 23.36
N GLU A 22 -5.16 -26.28 22.75
CA GLU A 22 -6.13 -27.34 22.46
C GLU A 22 -6.87 -27.64 23.76
N VAL A 23 -8.19 -27.38 23.76
CA VAL A 23 -9.07 -27.68 24.88
C VAL A 23 -9.25 -29.20 24.91
N GLY A 24 -8.21 -29.90 25.32
CA GLY A 24 -8.19 -31.31 25.63
C GLY A 24 -8.37 -31.50 27.13
N GLN A 25 -9.60 -31.88 27.52
CA GLN A 25 -10.00 -32.30 28.86
C GLN A 25 -9.88 -31.26 29.98
N GLU A 26 -11.05 -30.78 30.41
CA GLU A 26 -11.27 -30.29 31.77
C GLU A 26 -10.83 -31.36 32.79
N LEU A 27 -9.59 -31.27 33.25
CA LEU A 27 -9.19 -31.81 34.54
C LEU A 27 -8.87 -30.60 35.42
N LEU A 28 -9.90 -30.14 36.12
CA LEU A 28 -9.76 -29.22 37.25
C LEU A 28 -8.70 -29.79 38.20
N PRO A 29 -7.59 -29.08 38.49
CA PRO A 29 -6.72 -29.48 39.57
C PRO A 29 -7.46 -29.22 40.89
N LEU A 30 -7.90 -30.31 41.53
CA LEU A 30 -8.30 -30.36 42.93
C LEU A 30 -7.07 -30.12 43.81
N THR A 31 -6.52 -28.91 43.82
CA THR A 31 -5.56 -28.48 44.85
C THR A 31 -5.82 -27.03 45.25
N ASN A 32 -6.08 -26.85 46.55
CA ASN A 32 -6.21 -25.55 47.21
C ASN A 32 -4.86 -24.82 47.20
N GLY A 33 -4.59 -24.05 46.15
CA GLY A 33 -3.59 -22.98 46.12
C GLY A 33 -4.30 -21.65 45.82
N PRO A 34 -3.82 -20.50 46.33
CA PRO A 34 -4.55 -19.26 46.18
C PRO A 34 -4.65 -18.92 44.70
N ALA A 35 -5.88 -18.73 44.21
CA ALA A 35 -6.11 -18.12 42.91
C ALA A 35 -5.39 -16.76 42.90
N ALA A 36 -4.27 -16.68 42.19
CA ALA A 36 -3.53 -15.45 42.04
C ALA A 36 -4.45 -14.43 41.36
N LYS A 37 -5.00 -13.51 42.15
CA LYS A 37 -5.71 -12.33 41.66
C LYS A 37 -4.70 -11.48 40.88
N THR A 38 -4.59 -11.69 39.58
CA THR A 38 -3.80 -10.81 38.70
C THR A 38 -4.66 -9.60 38.33
N ASN A 39 -4.68 -8.63 39.24
CA ASN A 39 -5.24 -7.30 38.98
C ASN A 39 -4.23 -6.48 38.17
N GLY A 40 -4.02 -6.85 36.90
CA GLY A 40 -3.06 -6.19 36.01
C GLY A 40 -3.45 -6.34 34.54
N ASN A 41 -3.14 -5.31 33.74
CA ASN A 41 -3.38 -5.28 32.30
C ASN A 41 -2.99 -6.61 31.63
N ARG A 42 -3.97 -7.33 31.06
CA ARG A 42 -3.73 -8.52 30.24
C ARG A 42 -3.00 -8.07 28.98
N ARG A 43 -1.71 -8.41 28.86
CA ARG A 43 -0.91 -8.16 27.65
C ARG A 43 -1.43 -9.08 26.54
N ARG A 44 -1.64 -8.55 25.33
CA ARG A 44 -2.04 -9.34 24.16
C ARG A 44 -0.81 -9.56 23.28
N GLY A 45 -0.44 -10.81 23.04
CA GLY A 45 0.55 -11.18 22.04
C GLY A 45 -0.11 -11.53 20.71
N LYS A 46 0.57 -11.28 19.59
CA LYS A 46 0.17 -11.80 18.27
C LYS A 46 1.33 -12.61 17.72
N LEU A 47 1.11 -13.91 17.49
CA LEU A 47 2.04 -14.74 16.75
C LEU A 47 1.95 -14.38 15.27
N ILE A 48 3.07 -14.03 14.65
CA ILE A 48 3.18 -13.78 13.22
C ILE A 48 4.24 -14.73 12.69
N GLU A 49 3.84 -15.69 11.88
CA GLU A 49 4.75 -16.60 11.21
C GLU A 49 5.27 -15.96 9.93
N LEU A 50 6.60 -15.96 9.76
CA LEU A 50 7.25 -15.48 8.55
C LEU A 50 7.66 -16.68 7.71
N HIS A 51 6.75 -17.13 6.84
CA HIS A 51 6.96 -18.32 6.00
C HIS A 51 8.17 -18.20 5.05
N GLU A 52 8.58 -16.97 4.71
CA GLU A 52 9.72 -16.70 3.81
C GLU A 52 11.02 -16.30 4.54
N ALA A 53 11.19 -16.74 5.80
CA ALA A 53 12.33 -16.35 6.64
C ALA A 53 13.71 -16.56 5.96
N ALA A 54 13.87 -17.61 5.15
CA ALA A 54 15.11 -17.88 4.42
C ALA A 54 15.41 -16.83 3.33
N SER A 55 14.41 -16.42 2.57
CA SER A 55 14.52 -15.36 1.56
C SER A 55 14.84 -14.02 2.22
N ILE A 56 14.16 -13.72 3.33
CA ILE A 56 14.38 -12.50 4.13
C ILE A 56 15.81 -12.47 4.67
N GLN A 57 16.31 -13.58 5.21
CA GLN A 57 17.70 -13.67 5.70
C GLN A 57 18.73 -13.44 4.60
N LYS A 58 18.49 -13.99 3.41
CA LYS A 58 19.37 -13.75 2.25
C LYS A 58 19.40 -12.26 1.88
N LEU A 59 18.23 -11.63 1.79
CA LEU A 59 18.10 -10.20 1.52
C LEU A 59 18.78 -9.35 2.59
N ILE A 60 18.62 -9.68 3.86
CA ILE A 60 19.30 -9.00 4.98
C ILE A 60 20.83 -9.14 4.83
N GLY A 61 21.33 -10.31 4.44
CA GLY A 61 22.75 -10.53 4.19
C GLY A 61 23.29 -9.69 3.02
N GLU A 62 22.53 -9.61 1.92
CA GLU A 62 22.86 -8.77 0.76
C GLU A 62 22.84 -7.28 1.09
N LEU A 63 21.85 -6.82 1.87
CA LEU A 63 21.77 -5.45 2.37
C LEU A 63 22.94 -5.12 3.31
N GLY A 64 23.30 -6.05 4.20
CA GLY A 64 24.45 -5.92 5.10
C GLY A 64 25.77 -5.75 4.35
N ARG A 65 25.98 -6.46 3.23
CA ARG A 65 27.17 -6.27 2.36
C ARG A 65 27.24 -4.88 1.73
N LYS A 66 26.09 -4.23 1.50
CA LYS A 66 25.98 -2.86 1.00
C LYS A 66 26.06 -1.81 2.12
N GLY A 67 26.32 -2.21 3.37
CA GLY A 67 26.38 -1.31 4.52
C GLY A 67 25.02 -0.94 5.12
N LEU A 68 23.92 -1.50 4.59
CA LEU A 68 22.56 -1.27 5.07
C LEU A 68 22.20 -2.36 6.10
N LYS A 69 22.51 -2.09 7.37
CA LYS A 69 22.13 -3.00 8.47
C LYS A 69 20.64 -2.87 8.78
N VAL A 70 20.05 -3.94 9.30
CA VAL A 70 18.64 -3.97 9.72
C VAL A 70 18.37 -2.91 10.79
N ASP A 71 19.34 -2.65 11.67
CA ASP A 71 19.25 -1.64 12.72
C ASP A 71 19.04 -0.22 12.17
N HIS A 72 19.49 0.05 10.94
CA HIS A 72 19.34 1.36 10.29
C HIS A 72 17.93 1.58 9.71
N TYR A 73 17.04 0.58 9.74
CA TYR A 73 15.63 0.74 9.37
C TYR A 73 14.77 1.25 10.52
N ALA A 74 15.24 1.14 11.77
CA ALA A 74 14.61 1.78 12.92
C ALA A 74 15.12 3.23 13.07
N ALA A 75 14.27 4.11 13.62
CA ALA A 75 14.68 5.47 13.92
C ALA A 75 15.73 5.46 15.04
N ALA A 76 16.91 6.01 14.74
CA ALA A 76 17.98 6.18 15.73
C ALA A 76 17.94 7.60 16.34
N ASP A 77 18.44 7.74 17.57
CA ASP A 77 18.57 9.05 18.23
C ASP A 77 19.67 9.94 17.62
N LYS A 78 20.57 9.34 16.84
CA LYS A 78 21.68 10.00 16.15
C LYS A 78 21.53 9.82 14.64
N PRO A 79 21.89 10.83 13.83
CA PRO A 79 21.82 10.70 12.39
C PRO A 79 22.83 9.64 11.91
N ILE A 80 22.34 8.71 11.10
CA ILE A 80 23.12 7.61 10.52
C ILE A 80 23.68 8.04 9.15
N PHE A 81 22.91 8.83 8.40
CA PHE A 81 23.26 9.30 7.07
C PHE A 81 23.08 10.82 6.96
N GLU A 82 23.82 11.43 6.04
CA GLU A 82 23.64 12.83 5.66
C GLU A 82 23.36 12.89 4.16
N LEU A 83 22.26 13.53 3.79
CA LEU A 83 21.90 13.77 2.39
C LEU A 83 22.31 15.18 2.00
N ILE A 84 23.18 15.29 1.00
CA ILE A 84 23.67 16.57 0.49
C ILE A 84 22.85 16.96 -0.73
N GLU A 85 22.12 18.08 -0.62
CA GLU A 85 21.36 18.69 -1.69
C GLU A 85 22.17 19.84 -2.32
N GLY A 86 22.59 19.68 -3.57
CA GLY A 86 23.36 20.67 -4.34
C GLY A 86 24.83 20.27 -4.58
N ASP A 87 25.59 21.16 -5.24
CA ASP A 87 27.03 21.00 -5.47
C ASP A 87 27.79 22.31 -5.11
N GLY A 88 29.00 22.19 -4.58
CA GLY A 88 29.84 23.33 -4.15
C GLY A 88 29.39 24.04 -2.85
N GLU A 89 29.66 25.35 -2.75
CA GLU A 89 29.46 26.16 -1.52
C GLU A 89 28.00 26.37 -1.09
N LYS A 90 27.02 26.01 -1.93
CA LYS A 90 25.58 26.11 -1.64
C LYS A 90 24.93 24.79 -1.24
N ALA A 91 25.73 23.76 -1.00
CA ALA A 91 25.26 22.45 -0.58
C ALA A 91 24.56 22.52 0.80
N THR A 92 23.35 21.98 0.88
CA THR A 92 22.62 21.85 2.15
C THR A 92 22.64 20.40 2.61
N ALA A 93 23.12 20.16 3.83
CA ALA A 93 23.17 18.83 4.43
C ALA A 93 21.91 18.57 5.26
N HIS A 94 21.21 17.48 4.95
CA HIS A 94 20.03 17.01 5.68
C HIS A 94 20.42 15.77 6.50
N PRO A 95 20.39 15.82 7.84
CA PRO A 95 20.64 14.64 8.67
C PRO A 95 19.47 13.66 8.58
N LEU A 96 19.76 12.37 8.43
CA LEU A 96 18.79 11.29 8.31
C LEU A 96 19.00 10.24 9.40
N PHE A 97 17.92 9.82 10.03
CA PHE A 97 17.93 8.97 11.21
C PHE A 97 17.55 7.52 10.90
N SER A 98 17.08 7.25 9.68
CA SER A 98 16.73 5.91 9.20
C SER A 98 16.90 5.78 7.68
N ILE A 99 16.99 4.54 7.19
CA ILE A 99 17.06 4.24 5.74
C ILE A 99 15.78 4.69 4.99
N PRO A 100 14.56 4.46 5.49
CA PRO A 100 13.34 4.91 4.80
C PRO A 100 13.30 6.42 4.56
N GLU A 101 13.82 7.22 5.51
CA GLU A 101 13.90 8.68 5.38
C GLU A 101 14.73 9.13 4.18
N ILE A 102 15.70 8.34 3.71
CA ILE A 102 16.49 8.66 2.51
C ILE A 102 15.55 8.82 1.30
N LEU A 103 14.67 7.83 1.07
CA LEU A 103 13.76 7.85 -0.06
C LEU A 103 12.75 9.00 0.09
N GLU A 104 12.19 9.18 1.29
CA GLU A 104 11.25 10.27 1.56
C GLU A 104 11.88 11.63 1.28
N LYS A 105 13.11 11.85 1.74
CA LYS A 105 13.81 13.13 1.58
C LYS A 105 14.21 13.38 0.13
N ILE A 106 14.69 12.37 -0.59
CA ILE A 106 14.96 12.46 -2.03
C ILE A 106 13.68 12.80 -2.80
N MET A 107 12.56 12.16 -2.47
CA MET A 107 11.28 12.46 -3.10
C MET A 107 10.78 13.86 -2.75
N GLU A 108 11.00 14.35 -1.53
CA GLU A 108 10.70 15.71 -1.13
C GLU A 108 11.50 16.72 -1.96
N ILE A 109 12.83 16.54 -2.02
CA ILE A 109 13.74 17.40 -2.80
C ILE A 109 13.37 17.36 -4.29
N GLY A 110 13.15 16.18 -4.86
CA GLY A 110 12.78 16.01 -6.26
C GLY A 110 11.40 16.58 -6.61
N ARG A 111 10.49 16.71 -5.63
CA ARG A 111 9.20 17.39 -5.82
C ARG A 111 9.31 18.90 -5.72
N ARG A 112 10.31 19.45 -5.04
CA ARG A 112 10.52 20.90 -4.97
C ARG A 112 10.82 21.43 -6.37
N GLY A 113 10.01 22.41 -6.81
CA GLY A 113 10.10 22.99 -8.15
C GLY A 113 9.28 22.27 -9.24
N VAL A 114 8.77 21.07 -8.97
CA VAL A 114 7.84 20.39 -9.88
C VAL A 114 6.43 20.91 -9.64
N GLN A 115 5.97 21.82 -10.50
CA GLN A 115 4.57 22.23 -10.51
C GLN A 115 3.74 21.20 -11.28
N ILE A 116 2.97 20.39 -10.55
CA ILE A 116 2.01 19.48 -11.16
C ILE A 116 0.79 20.30 -11.58
N LYS A 117 0.66 20.60 -12.86
CA LYS A 117 -0.55 21.22 -13.42
C LYS A 117 -1.52 20.13 -13.86
N ARG A 118 -2.74 20.16 -13.31
CA ARG A 118 -3.85 19.33 -13.80
C ARG A 118 -4.62 20.12 -14.85
N PHE A 119 -4.48 19.73 -16.11
CA PHE A 119 -5.30 20.27 -17.19
C PHE A 119 -6.78 19.98 -16.92
N LYS A 120 -7.61 21.02 -16.87
CA LYS A 120 -9.08 20.86 -16.73
C LYS A 120 -9.78 20.68 -18.07
N GLY A 121 -9.11 21.06 -19.15
CA GLY A 121 -9.57 20.87 -20.52
C GLY A 121 -8.43 21.12 -21.50
N LEU A 122 -8.69 20.85 -22.78
CA LEU A 122 -7.70 20.98 -23.85
C LEU A 122 -7.27 22.43 -24.08
N GLY A 123 -8.13 23.42 -23.77
CA GLY A 123 -7.82 24.85 -23.93
C GLY A 123 -6.74 25.37 -22.98
N GLU A 124 -6.35 24.60 -21.96
CA GLU A 124 -5.25 24.95 -21.05
C GLU A 124 -3.87 24.47 -21.53
N MET A 125 -3.83 23.73 -22.65
CA MET A 125 -2.62 23.21 -23.29
C MET A 125 -2.18 24.13 -24.43
N ASN A 126 -0.88 24.32 -24.57
CA ASN A 126 -0.34 25.02 -25.73
C ASN A 126 -0.29 24.11 -26.97
N ALA A 127 -0.09 24.70 -28.16
CA ALA A 127 -0.07 23.94 -29.42
C ALA A 127 1.02 22.85 -29.47
N LYS A 128 2.19 23.06 -28.85
CA LYS A 128 3.28 22.09 -28.81
C LYS A 128 2.95 20.88 -27.92
N GLU A 129 2.31 21.13 -26.78
CA GLU A 129 1.82 20.11 -25.85
C GLU A 129 0.72 19.27 -26.50
N LEU A 130 -0.27 19.91 -27.12
CA LEU A 130 -1.34 19.19 -27.82
C LEU A 130 -0.79 18.29 -28.91
N PHE A 131 0.14 18.79 -29.72
CA PHE A 131 0.73 18.00 -30.79
C PHE A 131 1.49 16.78 -30.25
N SER A 132 2.41 17.00 -29.32
CA SER A 132 3.25 15.93 -28.77
C SER A 132 2.51 14.88 -27.95
N THR A 133 1.33 15.21 -27.41
CA THR A 133 0.52 14.29 -26.59
C THR A 133 -0.60 13.60 -27.37
N THR A 134 -1.32 14.30 -28.23
CA THR A 134 -2.58 13.80 -28.82
C THR A 134 -2.60 13.78 -30.35
N MET A 135 -1.80 14.58 -31.05
CA MET A 135 -1.88 14.69 -32.52
C MET A 135 -0.80 13.94 -33.27
N ASP A 136 0.41 13.83 -32.69
CA ASP A 136 1.56 13.15 -33.30
C ASP A 136 1.23 11.67 -33.60
N PRO A 137 1.18 11.23 -34.87
CA PRO A 137 0.87 9.86 -35.24
C PRO A 137 1.79 8.81 -34.62
N GLU A 138 3.04 9.17 -34.32
CA GLU A 138 4.02 8.23 -33.75
C GLU A 138 3.81 8.00 -32.25
N ARG A 139 3.17 8.95 -31.55
CA ARG A 139 3.05 8.94 -30.08
C ARG A 139 1.62 8.88 -29.57
N ARG A 140 0.64 9.29 -30.38
CA ARG A 140 -0.76 9.37 -29.97
C ARG A 140 -1.33 7.98 -29.73
N LYS A 141 -2.22 7.88 -28.75
CA LYS A 141 -3.03 6.70 -28.48
C LYS A 141 -4.48 7.06 -28.76
N LEU A 142 -5.10 6.37 -29.71
CA LEU A 142 -6.49 6.56 -30.08
C LEU A 142 -7.27 5.29 -29.77
N LEU A 143 -8.48 5.46 -29.24
CA LEU A 143 -9.45 4.38 -29.13
C LEU A 143 -10.29 4.37 -30.41
N LYS A 144 -10.43 3.19 -31.02
CA LYS A 144 -11.32 2.97 -32.15
C LYS A 144 -12.66 2.47 -31.60
N VAL A 145 -13.75 3.15 -31.95
CA VAL A 145 -15.10 2.71 -31.62
C VAL A 145 -15.58 1.80 -32.75
N ASP A 146 -15.92 0.56 -32.41
CA ASP A 146 -16.40 -0.45 -33.36
C ASP A 146 -17.86 -0.82 -33.06
N LEU A 147 -18.68 -0.88 -34.10
CA LEU A 147 -20.09 -1.27 -34.06
C LEU A 147 -20.28 -2.44 -35.03
N ASN A 148 -20.64 -3.60 -34.49
CA ASN A 148 -20.79 -4.86 -35.21
C ASN A 148 -22.18 -5.45 -34.95
N ASP A 149 -22.57 -6.46 -35.72
CA ASP A 149 -23.89 -7.10 -35.58
C ASP A 149 -24.12 -7.68 -34.16
N ASP A 150 -23.05 -8.11 -33.49
CA ASP A 150 -23.09 -8.68 -32.13
C ASP A 150 -23.46 -7.65 -31.05
N ASN A 151 -23.08 -6.38 -31.21
CA ASN A 151 -23.33 -5.32 -30.21
C ASN A 151 -24.33 -4.26 -30.67
N ALA A 152 -24.80 -4.32 -31.92
CA ALA A 152 -25.72 -3.35 -32.51
C ALA A 152 -27.05 -3.24 -31.73
N VAL A 153 -27.63 -4.38 -31.33
CA VAL A 153 -28.91 -4.40 -30.60
C VAL A 153 -28.77 -3.79 -29.20
N GLU A 154 -27.70 -4.15 -28.48
CA GLU A 154 -27.43 -3.63 -27.15
C GLU A 154 -27.09 -2.13 -27.19
N ALA A 155 -26.31 -1.70 -28.18
CA ALA A 155 -25.99 -0.30 -28.39
C ALA A 155 -27.26 0.54 -28.60
N ASP A 156 -28.19 0.10 -29.47
CA ASP A 156 -29.45 0.79 -29.73
C ASP A 156 -30.33 0.90 -28.47
N GLN A 157 -30.42 -0.19 -27.70
CA GLN A 157 -31.11 -0.18 -26.40
C GLN A 157 -30.48 0.82 -25.44
N MET A 158 -29.15 0.88 -25.37
CA MET A 158 -28.41 1.81 -24.51
C MET A 158 -28.61 3.26 -24.95
N PHE A 159 -28.56 3.54 -26.25
CA PHE A 159 -28.87 4.86 -26.80
C PHE A 159 -30.29 5.30 -26.48
N SER A 160 -31.27 4.42 -26.65
CA SER A 160 -32.67 4.70 -26.32
C SER A 160 -32.86 4.97 -24.82
N LYS A 161 -32.18 4.19 -23.96
CA LYS A 161 -32.27 4.35 -22.49
C LYS A 161 -31.59 5.64 -21.99
N LEU A 162 -30.43 5.98 -22.55
CA LEU A 162 -29.62 7.12 -22.09
C LEU A 162 -29.97 8.44 -22.77
N MET A 163 -30.39 8.40 -24.04
CA MET A 163 -30.62 9.59 -24.86
C MET A 163 -32.08 9.75 -25.31
N GLY A 164 -32.95 8.77 -25.06
CA GLY A 164 -34.36 8.86 -25.42
C GLY A 164 -35.14 9.89 -24.61
N ASP A 165 -36.33 10.25 -25.09
CA ASP A 165 -37.16 11.33 -24.55
C ASP A 165 -37.73 11.03 -23.15
N VAL A 166 -37.91 9.73 -22.83
CA VAL A 166 -38.47 9.32 -21.55
C VAL A 166 -37.38 9.34 -20.47
N VAL A 167 -37.61 10.15 -19.42
CA VAL A 167 -36.63 10.37 -18.35
C VAL A 167 -36.55 9.21 -17.36
N GLU A 168 -37.65 8.49 -17.13
CA GLU A 168 -37.74 7.45 -16.10
C GLU A 168 -36.71 6.30 -16.28
N PRO A 169 -36.57 5.70 -17.48
CA PRO A 169 -35.59 4.64 -17.72
C PRO A 169 -34.13 5.09 -17.53
N ARG A 170 -33.84 6.36 -17.85
CA ARG A 170 -32.52 6.95 -17.68
C ARG A 170 -32.17 7.13 -16.21
N ARG A 171 -33.13 7.61 -15.41
CA ARG A 171 -32.93 7.82 -13.96
C ARG A 171 -32.63 6.50 -13.26
N GLN A 172 -33.47 5.48 -13.50
CA GLN A 172 -33.27 4.14 -12.93
C GLN A 172 -31.90 3.58 -13.32
N TYR A 173 -31.50 3.71 -14.59
CA TYR A 173 -30.18 3.23 -15.04
C TYR A 173 -29.01 3.90 -14.30
N ILE A 174 -29.07 5.21 -14.09
CA ILE A 174 -28.03 5.95 -13.39
C ILE A 174 -27.99 5.53 -11.92
N GLU A 175 -29.14 5.42 -11.25
CA GLU A 175 -29.22 4.99 -9.84
C GLU A 175 -28.63 3.59 -9.64
N ASP A 176 -28.94 2.65 -10.52
CA ASP A 176 -28.49 1.26 -10.43
C ASP A 176 -26.99 1.09 -10.72
N ASN A 177 -26.41 1.91 -11.62
CA ASN A 177 -25.08 1.68 -12.16
C ASN A 177 -24.01 2.72 -11.76
N ALA A 178 -24.38 3.91 -11.27
CA ALA A 178 -23.44 5.02 -11.04
C ALA A 178 -22.30 4.68 -10.08
N LEU A 179 -22.54 3.82 -9.08
CA LEU A 179 -21.51 3.41 -8.11
C LEU A 179 -20.60 2.29 -8.64
N ASN A 180 -21.06 1.53 -9.64
CA ASN A 180 -20.35 0.37 -10.17
C ASN A 180 -19.34 0.73 -11.28
N VAL A 181 -19.37 1.97 -11.78
CA VAL A 181 -18.51 2.45 -12.88
C VAL A 181 -17.01 2.34 -12.57
N ARG A 182 -16.61 2.29 -11.30
CA ARG A 182 -15.18 2.18 -10.93
C ARG A 182 -14.52 0.87 -11.35
N ASN A 183 -15.30 -0.18 -11.61
CA ASN A 183 -14.79 -1.54 -11.86
C ASN A 183 -15.30 -2.14 -13.19
N LEU A 184 -15.43 -1.32 -14.25
CA LEU A 184 -15.87 -1.82 -15.55
C LEU A 184 -14.80 -2.67 -16.29
N ASP A 185 -13.52 -2.52 -15.92
CA ASP A 185 -12.37 -3.12 -16.63
C ASP A 185 -11.57 -4.15 -15.79
N VAL A 186 -12.20 -4.87 -14.85
CA VAL A 186 -11.52 -5.93 -14.04
C VAL A 186 -11.54 -7.28 -14.73
#